data_AF-A0A060X5P4-F1
#
_entry.id   AF-A0A060X5P4-F1
#
_cell.length_a   1.000
_cell.length_b   1.000
_cell.length_c   1.000
_cell.angle_alpha   90.00
_cell.angle_beta   90.00
_cell.angle_gamma   90.00
#
_symmetry.space_group_name_H-M   'P 1'
#
loop_
_entity.id
_entity.type
_entity.pdbx_description
1 polymer ?
#
loop_
_entity_poly.entity_id
_entity_poly.type
_entity_poly.pdbx_seq_one_letter_code
_entity_poly.pdbx_strand_id
1 'polypeptide(L)' 'MHLYTYCNVDNCIFSTGAIFEENAVRDDEVFQLAISDLSLNDDILQSEKITHSIKLVEANNPFQAVQEGKGRH' A
#
# COMPACT_ATOMS: atom_id res chain seq x y z
N MET A 1 9.16 -6.32 1.80
CA MET A 1 8.16 -5.25 1.54
C MET A 1 8.68 -4.26 0.49
N HIS A 2 7.87 -3.98 -0.55
CA HIS A 2 8.06 -2.84 -1.46
C HIS A 2 6.84 -1.91 -1.38
N LEU A 3 7.06 -0.62 -1.18
CA LEU A 3 6.02 0.41 -1.11
C LEU A 3 6.07 1.30 -2.36
N TYR A 4 4.90 1.65 -2.90
CA TYR A 4 4.77 2.59 -4.01
C TYR A 4 3.61 3.55 -3.77
N THR A 5 3.74 4.76 -4.28
CA THR A 5 2.72 5.82 -4.15
C THR A 5 2.23 6.22 -5.53
N TYR A 6 0.93 6.40 -5.67
CA TYR A 6 0.34 6.97 -6.89
C TYR A 6 -0.48 8.21 -6.56
N CYS A 7 -0.29 9.25 -7.35
CA CYS A 7 -1.07 10.48 -7.28
C CYS A 7 -1.63 10.75 -8.68
N ASN A 8 -2.96 10.71 -8.81
CA ASN A 8 -3.64 11.10 -10.04
C ASN A 8 -4.03 12.58 -9.95
N VAL A 9 -3.83 13.33 -11.03
CA VAL A 9 -3.85 14.81 -11.06
C VAL A 9 -5.20 15.40 -10.62
N ASP A 10 -6.28 14.60 -10.64
CA ASP A 10 -7.64 15.05 -10.37
C ASP A 10 -8.16 14.72 -8.95
N ASN A 11 -7.44 13.90 -8.16
CA ASN A 11 -7.76 13.60 -6.77
C ASN A 11 -6.46 13.15 -6.07
N CYS A 12 -5.75 14.08 -5.43
CA CYS A 12 -4.57 13.78 -4.61
C CYS A 12 -4.98 13.09 -3.29
N ILE A 13 -5.77 12.03 -3.37
CA ILE A 13 -5.91 11.10 -2.27
C ILE A 13 -4.65 10.25 -2.30
N PHE A 14 -3.76 10.39 -1.32
CA PHE A 14 -2.55 9.58 -1.21
C PHE A 14 -2.90 8.10 -1.29
N SER A 15 -2.71 7.48 -2.47
CA SER A 15 -2.94 6.05 -2.66
C SER A 15 -1.61 5.32 -2.52
N THR A 16 -1.50 4.52 -1.46
CA THR A 16 -0.29 3.75 -1.15
C THR A 16 -0.50 2.28 -1.46
N GLY A 17 0.37 1.73 -2.29
CA GLY A 17 0.42 0.31 -2.60
C GLY A 17 1.56 -0.39 -1.88
N ALA A 18 1.31 -1.60 -1.41
CA ALA A 18 2.31 -2.46 -0.78
C ALA A 18 2.35 -3.83 -1.45
N ILE A 19 3.56 -4.30 -1.75
CA ILE A 19 3.82 -5.66 -2.22
C ILE A 19 4.53 -6.43 -1.11
N PHE A 20 3.89 -7.50 -0.67
CA PHE A 20 4.40 -8.41 0.33
C PHE A 20 4.65 -9.78 -0.29
N GLU A 21 5.68 -10.46 0.19
CA GLU A 21 5.81 -11.89 -0.08
C GLU A 21 4.74 -12.64 0.71
N GLU A 22 4.27 -13.80 0.23
CA GLU A 22 3.21 -14.59 0.90
C GLU A 22 3.50 -14.91 2.38
N ASN A 23 4.78 -15.03 2.75
CA ASN A 23 5.18 -15.35 4.12
C ASN A 23 5.36 -14.11 5.01
N ALA A 24 5.15 -12.90 4.49
CA ALA A 24 5.37 -11.63 5.19
C ALA A 24 4.16 -11.19 6.04
N VAL A 25 3.59 -12.14 6.80
CA VAL A 25 2.40 -11.91 7.66
C VAL A 25 2.62 -10.75 8.64
N ARG A 26 3.83 -10.66 9.21
CA ARG A 26 4.20 -9.59 10.14
C ARG A 26 4.25 -8.20 9.46
N ASP A 27 4.61 -8.15 8.18
CA ASP A 27 4.63 -6.87 7.44
C ASP A 27 3.20 -6.39 7.16
N ASP A 28 2.26 -7.30 6.88
CA ASP A 28 0.84 -6.99 6.70
C ASP A 28 0.22 -6.44 8.01
N GLU A 29 0.47 -7.11 9.14
CA GLU A 29 0.00 -6.66 10.46
C GLU A 29 0.51 -5.27 10.81
N VAL A 30 1.82 -5.02 10.65
CA VAL A 30 2.43 -3.72 10.94
C VAL A 30 1.92 -2.64 9.97
N PHE A 31 1.70 -3.00 8.70
CA PHE A 31 1.16 -2.06 7.72
C PHE A 31 -0.28 -1.65 8.07
N GLN A 32 -1.14 -2.60 8.43
CA GLN A 32 -2.51 -2.29 8.85
C GLN A 32 -2.56 -1.42 10.12
N LEU A 33 -1.67 -1.69 11.08
CA LEU A 33 -1.56 -0.86 12.28
C LEU A 33 -1.16 0.58 11.94
N ALA A 34 -0.19 0.77 11.05
CA ALA A 34 0.22 2.11 10.62
C ALA A 34 -0.90 2.86 9.89
N ILE A 35 -1.70 2.16 9.06
CA ILE A 35 -2.88 2.74 8.40
C ILE A 35 -3.92 3.13 9.45
N SER A 36 -4.18 2.27 10.43
CA SER A 36 -5.10 2.57 11.54
C SER A 36 -4.66 3.82 12.30
N ASP A 37 -3.39 3.89 12.71
CA ASP A 37 -2.83 5.02 13.47
C ASP A 37 -2.95 6.34 12.69
N LEU A 38 -2.67 6.32 11.38
CA LEU A 38 -2.81 7.50 10.52
C LEU A 38 -4.27 7.86 10.25
N SER A 39 -5.19 6.89 10.22
CA SER A 39 -6.63 7.12 10.01
C SER A 39 -7.35 7.64 11.25
N LEU A 40 -6.84 7.34 12.44
CA LEU A 40 -7.36 7.84 13.72
C LEU A 40 -6.87 9.26 14.05
N ASN A 41 -5.84 9.72 13.33
CA ASN A 41 -5.24 11.03 13.56
C ASN A 41 -5.83 12.07 12.59
N ASP A 42 -6.92 12.69 13.05
CA ASP A 42 -7.65 13.73 12.31
C ASP A 42 -6.82 14.99 12.06
N ASP A 43 -5.65 15.18 12.68
CA ASP A 43 -4.77 16.33 12.42
C ASP A 43 -3.87 16.15 11.19
N ILE A 44 -3.69 14.90 10.73
CA ILE A 44 -2.79 14.55 9.61
C ILE A 44 -3.58 14.40 8.30
N LEU A 45 -4.80 13.86 8.35
CA LEU A 45 -5.63 13.58 7.16
C LEU A 45 -7.09 13.99 7.37
N GLN A 46 -7.32 15.25 7.75
CA GLN A 46 -8.64 15.75 8.20
C GLN A 46 -9.79 15.62 7.18
N SER A 47 -9.53 15.32 5.91
CA SER A 47 -10.57 15.20 4.86
C SER A 47 -10.27 14.13 3.80
N GLU A 48 -9.15 13.41 3.91
CA GLU A 48 -8.71 12.45 2.91
C GLU A 48 -8.71 11.03 3.49
N LYS A 49 -9.51 10.15 2.89
CA LYS A 49 -9.51 8.74 3.24
C LYS A 49 -8.22 8.10 2.71
N ILE A 50 -7.42 7.47 3.58
CA ILE A 50 -6.29 6.64 3.13
C ILE A 50 -6.83 5.52 2.26
N THR A 51 -6.48 5.53 0.98
CA THR A 51 -6.76 4.42 0.06
C THR A 51 -5.49 3.61 -0.09
N HIS A 52 -5.57 2.30 0.12
CA HIS A 52 -4.41 1.41 -0.01
C HIS A 52 -4.77 0.16 -0.79
N SER A 53 -3.75 -0.44 -1.42
CA SER A 53 -3.88 -1.74 -2.08
C SER A 53 -2.71 -2.63 -1.73
N ILE A 54 -3.02 -3.83 -1.25
CA ILE A 54 -2.00 -4.83 -0.89
C ILE A 54 -2.01 -5.94 -1.93
N LYS A 55 -0.83 -6.31 -2.40
CA LYS A 55 -0.61 -7.43 -3.31
C LYS A 55 0.36 -8.41 -2.66
N LEU A 56 -0.07 -9.66 -2.61
CA LEU A 56 0.78 -10.78 -2.19
C LEU A 56 1.44 -11.38 -3.43
N VAL A 57 2.75 -11.64 -3.34
CA VAL A 57 3.53 -12.29 -4.39
C VAL A 57 4.25 -13.51 -3.85
N GLU A 58 4.46 -14.49 -4.72
CA GLU A 58 5.24 -15.68 -4.40
C GLU A 58 6.67 -15.29 -4.02
N ALA A 59 7.22 -15.95 -3.00
CA ALA A 59 8.60 -15.72 -2.59
C ALA A 59 9.57 -16.06 -3.73
N ASN A 60 10.56 -15.19 -3.95
CA ASN A 60 11.54 -15.31 -5.04
C ASN A 60 10.97 -15.23 -6.47
N ASN A 61 9.78 -14.66 -6.68
CA ASN A 61 9.23 -14.40 -8.01
C ASN A 61 9.34 -12.91 -8.39
N PRO A 62 10.51 -12.44 -8.88
CA PRO A 62 10.72 -11.02 -9.17
C PRO A 62 9.85 -10.50 -10.33
N PHE A 63 9.43 -11.37 -11.25
CA PHE A 63 8.57 -10.98 -12.38
C PHE A 63 7.16 -10.62 -11.90
N GLN A 64 6.60 -11.42 -11.00
CA GLN A 64 5.29 -11.14 -10.39
C GLN A 64 5.30 -9.82 -9.62
N ALA A 65 6.36 -9.56 -8.84
CA ALA A 65 6.52 -8.30 -8.10
C ALA A 65 6.53 -7.07 -9.03
N VAL A 66 7.21 -7.16 -10.18
CA VAL A 66 7.23 -6.07 -11.17
C VAL A 66 5.88 -5.89 -11.86
N GLN A 67 5.17 -6.99 -12.14
CA GLN A 67 3.84 -6.94 -12.75
C GLN A 67 2.81 -6.31 -11.80
N GLU A 68 2.75 -6.73 -10.54
CA GLU A 68 1.81 -6.19 -9.57
C GLU A 68 2.10 -4.72 -9.24
N GLY A 69 3.37 -4.29 -9.28
CA GLY A 69 3.75 -2.89 -9.07
C GLY A 69 3.49 -1.95 -10.26
N LYS A 70 3.40 -2.49 -11.48
CA LYS A 70 3.09 -1.73 -12.70
C LYS A 70 1.66 -1.94 -13.21
N GLY A 71 0.96 -2.94 -12.68
CA GLY A 71 -0.35 -3.41 -13.11
C GLY A 71 -1.48 -2.57 -12.54
N ARG A 72 -1.51 -1.27 -12.83
CA ARG A 72 -2.74 -0.46 -12.72
C ARG A 72 -2.58 0.83 -13.53
N HIS A 73 -3.36 0.92 -14.61
CA HIS A 73 -3.76 2.17 -15.25
C HIS A 73 -4.94 2.75 -14.47
#